data_AF-A0A1Y5HH19-F1
#
_entry.id   AF-A0A1Y5HH19-F1
#
_cell.length_a   1.000
_cell.length_b   1.000
_cell.length_c   1.000
_cell.angle_alpha   90.00
_cell.angle_beta   90.00
_cell.angle_gamma   90.00
#
_symmetry.space_group_name_H-M   'P 1'
#
loop_
_entity.id
_entity.type
_entity.pdbx_description
1 polymer ?
#
loop_
_entity_poly.entity_id
_entity_poly.type
_entity_poly.pdbx_seq_one_letter_code
_entity_poly.pdbx_strand_id
1 'polypeptide(L)'
;MALVIGNSDYRHKGIPDLPNAAQDALDISQKLTALGFRVSSGIDLTRSEILSLTQDVQQALNVGDVALFYYAGHAIQLGSENFLIPVDAYGSDQETLRQRSVKLQTILAEMESKADRNIVILDACRNNPFDIPASGRSIGGTSRGLAKVDAGVGSFIAFSTQPGNVALDGRGRNSPFTAALLRHLPSRDDDLHEIMRKVRRDVVEQTNGAQVPWENSSLIERVYLASRDTSTNTVAAKPVYTPPTETGQFTHEVAGLDPSGDGFLALRSGTTSAATRLQKMAEGTRLQILGQNGVWFNVRTEAGVQGWAHSNWIRFVGVRGSQPQQTCDSLWFQRNAIFARNGYCFQSARGRQAFSNLGCRAGMTAGQTPLTPSERQEILRLKEQETAQQCR
;
A
#
# COMPACT_ATOMS: atom_id res chain seq x y z
N MET A 1 7.82 12.72 12.92
CA MET A 1 7.41 14.10 12.54
C MET A 1 6.08 14.03 11.82
N ALA A 2 5.27 15.10 11.87
CA ALA A 2 4.06 15.22 11.05
C ALA A 2 4.03 16.56 10.30
N LEU A 3 3.64 16.53 9.02
CA LEU A 3 3.26 17.68 8.22
C LEU A 3 1.73 17.67 8.05
N VAL A 4 1.04 18.74 8.44
CA VAL A 4 -0.43 18.81 8.39
C VAL A 4 -0.87 20.07 7.68
N ILE A 5 -1.57 19.95 6.56
CA ILE A 5 -1.98 21.09 5.73
C ILE A 5 -3.50 21.06 5.53
N GLY A 6 -4.15 22.21 5.67
CA GLY A 6 -5.59 22.39 5.42
C GLY A 6 -5.85 23.63 4.56
N ASN A 7 -6.34 23.44 3.33
CA ASN A 7 -6.64 24.56 2.43
C ASN A 7 -8.17 24.68 2.23
N SER A 8 -8.73 25.76 2.77
CA SER A 8 -10.15 26.11 2.79
C SER A 8 -10.48 27.30 1.88
N ASP A 9 -9.71 28.38 1.96
CA ASP A 9 -10.07 29.69 1.38
C ASP A 9 -9.30 29.94 0.07
N TYR A 10 -9.86 29.48 -1.06
CA TYR A 10 -9.22 29.57 -2.36
C TYR A 10 -9.44 30.94 -3.00
N ARG A 11 -8.35 31.59 -3.39
CA ARG A 11 -8.38 32.98 -3.90
C ARG A 11 -9.06 33.08 -5.27
N HIS A 12 -8.96 32.03 -6.07
CA HIS A 12 -9.49 32.02 -7.43
C HIS A 12 -10.97 31.59 -7.43
N LYS A 13 -11.86 32.46 -7.91
CA LYS A 13 -13.33 32.23 -7.92
C LYS A 13 -13.80 30.95 -8.62
N GLY A 14 -12.98 30.38 -9.50
CA GLY A 14 -13.25 29.10 -10.16
C GLY A 14 -12.97 27.87 -9.29
N ILE A 15 -12.41 28.05 -8.09
CA ILE A 15 -12.14 26.97 -7.15
C ILE A 15 -13.05 27.22 -5.94
N PRO A 16 -14.04 26.36 -5.66
CA PRO A 16 -14.91 26.54 -4.51
C PRO A 16 -14.14 26.43 -3.20
N ASP A 17 -14.51 27.23 -2.20
CA ASP A 17 -13.96 27.09 -0.85
C ASP A 17 -14.38 25.76 -0.19
N LEU A 18 -13.54 25.26 0.71
CA LEU A 18 -13.77 24.05 1.51
C LEU A 18 -13.75 24.40 3.00
N PRO A 19 -14.85 24.90 3.59
CA PRO A 19 -14.86 25.52 4.92
C PRO A 19 -14.40 24.60 6.07
N ASN A 20 -14.43 23.29 5.89
CA ASN A 20 -14.03 22.29 6.87
C ASN A 20 -12.52 21.94 6.82
N ALA A 21 -11.81 22.17 5.72
CA ALA A 21 -10.45 21.67 5.52
C ALA A 21 -9.42 22.26 6.51
N ALA A 22 -9.47 23.57 6.77
CA ALA A 22 -8.63 24.21 7.78
C ALA A 22 -8.96 23.67 9.18
N GLN A 23 -10.25 23.43 9.46
CA GLN A 23 -10.68 22.88 10.75
C GLN A 23 -10.23 21.42 10.94
N ASP A 24 -10.29 20.62 9.89
CA ASP A 24 -9.80 19.26 9.83
C ASP A 24 -8.30 19.20 10.12
N ALA A 25 -7.51 20.06 9.47
CA ALA A 25 -6.08 20.16 9.71
C ALA A 25 -5.74 20.61 11.14
N LEU A 26 -6.48 21.56 11.72
CA LEU A 26 -6.28 22.00 13.10
C LEU A 26 -6.56 20.86 14.11
N ASP A 27 -7.68 20.16 13.96
CA ASP A 27 -8.06 19.09 14.89
C ASP A 27 -7.10 17.89 14.78
N ILE A 28 -6.63 17.57 13.56
CA ILE A 28 -5.60 16.54 13.34
C ILE A 28 -4.24 16.96 13.93
N SER A 29 -3.85 18.22 13.77
CA SER A 29 -2.59 18.75 14.33
C SER A 29 -2.57 18.63 15.85
N GLN A 30 -3.67 19.02 16.50
CA GLN A 30 -3.83 18.88 17.96
C GLN A 30 -3.78 17.41 18.38
N LYS A 31 -4.47 16.53 17.64
CA LYS A 31 -4.49 15.10 17.94
C LYS A 31 -3.11 14.47 17.84
N LEU A 32 -2.39 14.72 16.75
CA LEU A 32 -1.04 14.18 16.53
C LEU A 32 -0.04 14.72 17.56
N THR A 33 -0.15 16.00 17.92
CA THR A 33 0.67 16.59 18.99
C THR A 33 0.44 15.85 20.31
N ALA A 34 -0.82 15.58 20.67
CA ALA A 34 -1.15 14.81 21.88
C ALA A 34 -0.65 13.36 21.85
N LEU A 35 -0.40 12.81 20.66
CA LEU A 35 0.20 11.48 20.46
C LEU A 35 1.73 11.50 20.47
N GLY A 36 2.36 12.67 20.64
CA GLY A 36 3.81 12.83 20.72
C GLY A 36 4.49 13.13 19.39
N PHE A 37 3.74 13.42 18.33
CA PHE A 37 4.34 13.91 17.09
C PHE A 37 4.82 15.35 17.27
N ARG A 38 6.01 15.64 16.77
CA ARG A 38 6.39 17.01 16.40
C ARG A 38 5.64 17.38 15.12
N VAL A 39 4.68 18.29 15.24
CA VAL A 39 3.78 18.69 14.15
C VAL A 39 4.24 20.03 13.57
N SER A 40 4.43 20.06 12.26
CA SER A 40 4.51 21.27 11.45
C SER A 40 3.21 21.39 10.67
N SER A 41 2.49 22.49 10.81
CA SER A 41 1.17 22.65 10.21
C SER A 41 0.94 24.03 9.61
N GLY A 42 0.11 24.11 8.59
CA GLY A 42 -0.33 25.38 8.03
C GLY A 42 -1.72 25.29 7.41
N ILE A 43 -2.43 26.42 7.44
CA ILE A 43 -3.74 26.58 6.83
C ILE A 43 -3.67 27.59 5.69
N ASP A 44 -4.47 27.36 4.65
CA ASP A 44 -4.60 28.24 3.49
C ASP A 44 -3.26 28.63 2.86
N LEU A 45 -2.43 27.61 2.63
CA LEU A 45 -1.07 27.78 2.16
C LEU A 45 -1.01 27.98 0.65
N THR A 46 -0.18 28.94 0.25
CA THR A 46 0.24 29.13 -1.14
C THR A 46 1.19 28.02 -1.59
N ARG A 47 1.40 27.91 -2.90
CA ARG A 47 2.32 26.93 -3.47
C ARG A 47 3.73 27.02 -2.87
N SER A 48 4.25 28.24 -2.73
CA SER A 48 5.57 28.47 -2.15
C SER A 48 5.63 28.05 -0.69
N GLU A 49 4.59 28.35 0.10
CA GLU A 49 4.55 28.00 1.52
C GLU A 49 4.47 26.48 1.74
N ILE A 50 3.69 25.75 0.92
CA ILE A 50 3.64 24.28 0.99
C ILE A 50 5.03 23.68 0.74
N LEU A 51 5.73 24.16 -0.29
CA LEU A 51 7.07 23.65 -0.64
C LEU A 51 8.09 23.98 0.46
N SER A 52 8.10 25.21 0.97
CA SER A 52 8.98 25.62 2.07
C SER A 52 8.71 24.80 3.33
N LEU A 53 7.45 24.63 3.72
CA LEU A 53 7.07 23.86 4.91
C LEU A 53 7.45 22.38 4.77
N THR A 54 7.33 21.81 3.58
CA THR A 54 7.78 20.44 3.28
C THR A 54 9.29 20.32 3.45
N GLN A 55 10.05 21.32 2.98
CA GLN A 55 11.50 21.37 3.12
C GLN A 55 11.93 21.49 4.58
N ASP A 56 11.25 22.31 5.37
CA ASP A 56 11.51 22.46 6.81
C ASP A 56 11.29 21.13 7.55
N VAL A 57 10.22 20.41 7.22
CA VAL A 57 9.96 19.07 7.79
C VAL A 57 11.03 18.07 7.36
N GLN A 58 11.44 18.09 6.09
CA GLN A 58 12.52 17.23 5.59
C GLN A 58 13.84 17.48 6.33
N GLN A 59 14.17 18.73 6.63
CA GLN A 59 15.38 19.07 7.37
C GLN A 59 15.32 18.60 8.83
N ALA A 60 14.13 18.66 9.44
CA ALA A 60 13.90 18.22 10.82
C ALA A 60 13.76 16.70 11.00
N LEU A 61 13.56 15.94 9.92
CA LEU A 61 13.52 14.47 9.95
C LEU A 61 14.90 13.87 10.21
N ASN A 62 14.94 12.83 11.05
CA ASN A 62 16.11 11.97 11.27
C ASN A 62 15.94 10.62 10.56
N VAL A 63 17.06 9.92 10.34
CA VAL A 63 17.05 8.55 9.82
C VAL A 63 16.27 7.64 10.78
N GLY A 64 15.31 6.88 10.25
CA GLY A 64 14.47 5.97 11.02
C GLY A 64 13.21 6.60 11.63
N ASP A 65 12.97 7.89 11.41
CA ASP A 65 11.73 8.54 11.86
C ASP A 65 10.50 7.99 11.14
N VAL A 66 9.35 8.08 11.83
CA VAL A 66 8.03 8.03 11.17
C VAL A 66 7.70 9.42 10.65
N ALA A 67 7.50 9.54 9.34
CA ALA A 67 7.04 10.76 8.70
C ALA A 67 5.56 10.62 8.34
N LEU A 68 4.71 11.48 8.91
CA LEU A 68 3.29 11.52 8.61
C LEU A 68 2.96 12.79 7.82
N PHE A 69 2.25 12.67 6.72
CA PHE A 69 1.69 13.79 5.97
C PHE A 69 0.17 13.68 5.92
N TYR A 70 -0.49 14.72 6.39
CA TYR A 70 -1.93 14.87 6.29
C TYR A 70 -2.26 16.10 5.44
N TYR A 71 -3.18 15.95 4.49
CA TYR A 71 -3.69 17.05 3.68
C TYR A 71 -5.20 17.02 3.60
N ALA A 72 -5.84 18.14 3.91
CA ALA A 72 -7.24 18.42 3.62
C ALA A 72 -7.36 19.58 2.63
N GLY A 73 -8.13 19.42 1.55
CA GLY A 73 -8.29 20.44 0.52
C GLY A 73 -8.62 19.87 -0.86
N HIS A 74 -8.52 20.68 -1.90
CA HIS A 74 -8.72 20.24 -3.28
C HIS A 74 -7.49 19.50 -3.81
N ALA A 75 -7.71 18.36 -4.47
CA ALA A 75 -6.66 17.67 -5.18
C ALA A 75 -7.17 17.16 -6.54
N ILE A 76 -6.32 17.22 -7.55
CA ILE A 76 -6.67 16.79 -8.91
C ILE A 76 -5.72 15.72 -9.41
N GLN A 77 -6.22 14.89 -10.32
CA GLN A 77 -5.40 13.99 -11.11
C GLN A 77 -5.21 14.56 -12.51
N LEU A 78 -3.96 14.69 -12.94
CA LEU A 78 -3.61 15.03 -14.32
C LEU A 78 -2.74 13.90 -14.90
N GLY A 79 -3.32 13.08 -15.78
CA GLY A 79 -2.68 11.87 -16.28
C GLY A 79 -2.55 10.82 -15.17
N SER A 80 -1.32 10.37 -14.87
CA SER A 80 -1.02 9.39 -13.81
C SER A 80 -0.54 10.03 -12.51
N GLU A 81 -0.65 11.35 -12.36
CA GLU A 81 -0.06 12.11 -11.27
C GLU A 81 -1.12 12.84 -10.46
N ASN A 82 -0.87 12.95 -9.15
CA ASN A 82 -1.76 13.62 -8.20
C ASN A 82 -1.17 14.97 -7.80
N PHE A 83 -2.01 16.00 -7.82
CA PHE A 83 -1.63 17.37 -7.52
C PHE A 83 -2.52 17.90 -6.39
N LEU A 84 -1.89 18.45 -5.36
CA LEU A 84 -2.55 19.23 -4.32
C LEU A 84 -2.73 20.65 -4.82
N ILE A 85 -3.88 21.26 -4.54
CA ILE A 85 -4.22 22.61 -4.98
C ILE A 85 -3.92 23.61 -3.84
N PRO A 86 -2.95 24.52 -4.03
CA PRO A 86 -2.72 25.65 -3.13
C PRO A 86 -3.84 26.70 -3.21
N VAL A 87 -3.98 27.54 -2.18
CA VAL A 87 -5.03 28.59 -2.20
C VAL A 87 -4.80 29.69 -3.24
N ASP A 88 -3.56 29.86 -3.70
CA ASP A 88 -3.20 30.79 -4.77
C ASP A 88 -3.19 30.14 -6.16
N ALA A 89 -3.63 28.88 -6.29
CA ALA A 89 -3.77 28.24 -7.57
C ALA A 89 -4.79 28.96 -8.46
N TYR A 90 -4.46 29.07 -9.74
CA TYR A 90 -5.34 29.59 -10.77
C TYR A 90 -5.03 28.91 -12.10
N GLY A 91 -5.95 29.03 -13.06
CA GLY A 91 -5.83 28.45 -14.39
C GLY A 91 -7.06 27.64 -14.78
N SER A 92 -7.26 27.46 -16.08
CA SER A 92 -8.38 26.69 -16.64
C SER A 92 -7.92 25.59 -17.60
N ASP A 93 -6.61 25.43 -17.78
CA ASP A 93 -5.97 24.45 -18.64
C ASP A 93 -4.99 23.57 -17.85
N GLN A 94 -4.72 22.36 -18.36
CA GLN A 94 -3.88 21.39 -17.64
C GLN A 94 -2.45 21.86 -17.41
N GLU A 95 -1.87 22.66 -18.31
CA GLU A 95 -0.48 23.09 -18.21
C GLU A 95 -0.32 24.12 -17.08
N THR A 96 -1.18 25.13 -17.06
CA THR A 96 -1.20 26.13 -15.98
C THR A 96 -1.44 25.45 -14.63
N LEU A 97 -2.38 24.51 -14.56
CA LEU A 97 -2.65 23.77 -13.32
C LEU A 97 -1.48 22.92 -12.85
N ARG A 98 -0.74 22.26 -13.76
CA ARG A 98 0.50 21.54 -13.42
C ARG A 98 1.55 22.47 -12.82
N GLN A 99 1.72 23.67 -13.37
CA GLN A 99 2.70 24.64 -12.90
C GLN A 99 2.30 25.29 -11.57
N ARG A 100 1.00 25.52 -11.35
CA ARG A 100 0.44 26.23 -10.19
C ARG A 100 0.03 25.32 -9.03
N SER A 101 0.11 24.00 -9.20
CA SER A 101 -0.17 23.02 -8.14
C SER A 101 1.11 22.42 -7.55
N VAL A 102 0.97 21.60 -6.50
CA VAL A 102 2.06 20.84 -5.89
C VAL A 102 1.87 19.35 -6.18
N LYS A 103 2.85 18.71 -6.81
CA LYS A 103 2.79 17.27 -7.09
C LYS A 103 2.96 16.49 -5.79
N LEU A 104 2.03 15.56 -5.50
CA LEU A 104 2.07 14.74 -4.29
C LEU A 104 3.37 13.94 -4.18
N GLN A 105 3.85 13.39 -5.30
CA GLN A 105 5.11 12.64 -5.32
C GLN A 105 6.32 13.48 -4.92
N THR A 106 6.29 14.81 -5.10
CA THR A 106 7.35 15.69 -4.59
C THR A 106 7.38 15.66 -3.08
N ILE A 107 6.22 15.77 -2.41
CA ILE A 107 6.13 15.69 -0.94
C ILE A 107 6.58 14.31 -0.45
N LEU A 108 6.12 13.23 -1.12
CA LEU A 108 6.51 11.86 -0.78
C LEU A 108 8.02 11.66 -0.87
N ALA A 109 8.65 12.09 -1.98
CA ALA A 109 10.09 11.92 -2.17
C ALA A 109 10.93 12.67 -1.12
N GLU A 110 10.49 13.87 -0.71
CA GLU A 110 11.18 14.64 0.34
C GLU A 110 11.09 13.91 1.70
N MET A 111 9.93 13.33 2.02
CA MET A 111 9.76 12.56 3.27
C MET A 111 10.51 11.22 3.27
N GLU A 112 10.47 10.50 2.15
CA GLU A 112 11.15 9.20 1.95
C GLU A 112 12.68 9.33 2.01
N SER A 113 13.24 10.53 1.82
CA SER A 113 14.70 10.75 1.84
C SER A 113 15.38 10.42 3.18
N LYS A 114 14.63 10.39 4.28
CA LYS A 114 15.16 10.12 5.63
C LYS A 114 14.30 9.17 6.47
N ALA A 115 13.00 9.06 6.22
CA ALA A 115 12.09 8.27 7.04
C ALA A 115 11.97 6.82 6.56
N ASP A 116 12.08 5.86 7.49
CA ASP A 116 11.88 4.42 7.22
C ASP A 116 10.38 4.06 7.08
N ARG A 117 9.50 4.93 7.60
CA ARG A 117 8.04 4.73 7.61
C ARG A 117 7.37 6.02 7.15
N ASN A 118 6.72 5.98 6.00
CA ASN A 118 6.07 7.15 5.39
C ASN A 118 4.56 6.96 5.37
N ILE A 119 3.83 7.79 6.10
CA ILE A 119 2.38 7.70 6.23
C ILE A 119 1.79 8.93 5.58
N VAL A 120 0.92 8.75 4.58
CA VAL A 120 0.24 9.82 3.89
C VAL A 120 -1.26 9.62 3.99
N ILE A 121 -1.97 10.65 4.41
CA ILE A 121 -3.41 10.64 4.63
C ILE A 121 -3.98 11.82 3.88
N LEU A 122 -4.79 11.55 2.86
CA LEU A 122 -5.37 12.57 1.99
C LEU A 122 -6.88 12.63 2.18
N ASP A 123 -7.33 13.70 2.82
CA ASP A 123 -8.73 14.08 2.89
C ASP A 123 -9.08 15.13 1.83
N ALA A 124 -8.96 14.71 0.58
CA ALA A 124 -9.11 15.60 -0.56
C ALA A 124 -10.19 15.13 -1.52
N CYS A 125 -11.01 16.09 -1.94
CA CYS A 125 -11.97 15.88 -2.99
C CYS A 125 -11.24 15.68 -4.33
N ARG A 126 -11.74 14.71 -5.10
CA ARG A 126 -11.21 14.22 -6.38
C ARG A 126 -11.99 14.77 -7.58
N ASN A 127 -12.83 15.79 -7.36
CA ASN A 127 -13.44 16.54 -8.44
C ASN A 127 -12.38 17.52 -8.99
N ASN A 128 -12.27 17.59 -10.30
CA ASN A 128 -11.52 18.69 -10.90
C ASN A 128 -12.37 19.95 -10.70
N PRO A 129 -11.97 20.93 -9.87
CA PRO A 129 -12.76 22.16 -9.70
C PRO A 129 -12.68 23.03 -10.96
N PHE A 130 -11.79 22.71 -11.89
CA PHE A 130 -11.63 23.41 -13.15
C PHE A 130 -12.45 22.71 -14.25
N ASP A 131 -13.40 23.44 -14.84
CA ASP A 131 -14.11 23.04 -16.06
C ASP A 131 -13.15 23.08 -17.24
N ILE A 132 -12.28 22.06 -17.38
CA ILE A 132 -11.36 21.95 -18.51
C ILE A 132 -12.16 21.42 -19.72
N PRO A 133 -12.40 22.21 -20.78
CA PRO A 133 -13.07 21.71 -21.97
C PRO A 133 -12.20 20.63 -22.61
N ALA A 134 -12.79 19.49 -22.95
CA ALA A 134 -12.13 18.41 -23.68
C ALA A 134 -11.86 18.84 -25.13
N SER A 135 -10.95 19.78 -25.34
CA SER A 135 -10.54 20.21 -26.68
C SER A 135 -9.54 19.20 -27.24
N GLY A 136 -10.07 18.24 -28.01
CA GLY A 136 -9.31 17.49 -29.02
C GLY A 136 -8.84 16.10 -28.61
N ARG A 137 -9.58 15.10 -29.08
CA ARG A 137 -9.30 13.64 -29.03
C ARG A 137 -9.29 13.03 -27.62
N SER A 138 -10.42 12.41 -27.28
CA SER A 138 -10.57 11.53 -26.13
C SER A 138 -9.54 10.38 -26.15
N ILE A 139 -8.41 10.59 -25.47
CA ILE A 139 -7.50 9.54 -25.01
C ILE A 139 -7.24 9.85 -23.52
N GLY A 140 -8.06 9.26 -22.65
CA GLY A 140 -8.03 9.50 -21.20
C GLY A 140 -9.38 10.03 -20.71
N GLY A 141 -10.35 9.12 -20.56
CA GLY A 141 -11.70 9.47 -20.14
C GLY A 141 -11.73 10.15 -18.78
N THR A 142 -12.68 11.09 -18.63
CA THR A 142 -13.56 11.42 -17.49
C THR A 142 -13.32 10.79 -16.09
N SER A 143 -12.08 10.49 -15.69
CA SER A 143 -11.75 9.87 -14.42
C SER A 143 -11.90 10.90 -13.30
N ARG A 144 -13.06 10.93 -12.66
CA ARG A 144 -13.25 11.57 -11.35
C ARG A 144 -12.38 10.80 -10.36
N GLY A 145 -11.32 11.36 -9.77
CA GLY A 145 -10.38 10.54 -8.99
C GLY A 145 -8.98 11.13 -8.79
N LEU A 146 -8.24 10.66 -7.77
CA LEU A 146 -6.77 10.64 -7.73
C LEU A 146 -6.27 9.32 -8.36
N ALA A 147 -5.12 9.37 -9.02
CA ALA A 147 -4.40 8.20 -9.51
C ALA A 147 -4.00 7.30 -8.34
N LYS A 148 -3.93 5.99 -8.59
CA LYS A 148 -3.24 5.07 -7.69
C LYS A 148 -1.77 5.53 -7.57
N VAL A 149 -1.31 5.78 -6.36
CA VAL A 149 0.12 6.00 -6.07
C VAL A 149 0.72 4.67 -5.65
N ASP A 150 1.81 4.27 -6.30
CA ASP A 150 2.62 3.13 -5.88
C ASP A 150 3.41 3.54 -4.63
N ALA A 151 3.16 2.85 -3.52
CA ALA A 151 3.87 3.07 -2.27
C ALA A 151 5.28 2.45 -2.38
N GLY A 152 6.33 3.26 -2.22
CA GLY A 152 7.70 2.77 -2.00
C GLY A 152 7.77 1.85 -0.77
N VAL A 153 8.85 1.08 -0.56
CA VAL A 153 8.96 0.18 0.61
C VAL A 153 8.80 0.98 1.91
N GLY A 154 7.89 0.56 2.80
CA GLY A 154 7.66 1.25 4.08
C GLY A 154 6.67 2.43 4.01
N SER A 155 5.85 2.54 2.96
CA SER A 155 4.90 3.63 2.77
C SER A 155 3.44 3.16 2.94
N PHE A 156 2.62 4.01 3.56
CA PHE A 156 1.18 3.84 3.76
C PHE A 156 0.46 5.06 3.23
N ILE A 157 -0.44 4.90 2.27
CA ILE A 157 -1.17 6.00 1.67
C ILE A 157 -2.67 5.74 1.82
N ALA A 158 -3.34 6.54 2.63
CA ALA A 158 -4.79 6.53 2.81
C ALA A 158 -5.45 7.69 2.06
N PHE A 159 -6.62 7.41 1.50
CA PHE A 159 -7.49 8.34 0.80
C PHE A 159 -8.86 8.35 1.46
N SER A 160 -9.48 9.52 1.55
CA SER A 160 -10.82 9.66 2.12
C SER A 160 -11.92 8.96 1.33
N THR A 161 -11.69 8.64 0.06
CA THR A 161 -12.61 7.87 -0.79
C THR A 161 -11.89 6.98 -1.80
N GLN A 162 -12.63 6.02 -2.36
CA GLN A 162 -12.15 5.06 -3.35
C GLN A 162 -11.87 5.73 -4.72
N PRO A 163 -11.01 5.14 -5.56
CA PRO A 163 -10.81 5.61 -6.93
C PRO A 163 -12.12 5.76 -7.71
N GLY A 164 -12.23 6.76 -8.59
CA GLY A 164 -13.46 7.00 -9.35
C GLY A 164 -14.49 7.89 -8.65
N ASN A 165 -14.33 8.18 -7.35
CA ASN A 165 -15.36 8.81 -6.52
C ASN A 165 -14.87 10.12 -5.86
N VAL A 166 -15.82 10.89 -5.35
CA VAL A 166 -15.60 12.20 -4.70
C VAL A 166 -15.82 12.04 -3.19
N ALA A 167 -15.00 12.71 -2.39
CA ALA A 167 -15.18 12.76 -0.94
C ALA A 167 -16.30 13.75 -0.60
N LEU A 168 -17.01 13.51 0.49
CA LEU A 168 -18.04 14.42 0.96
C LEU A 168 -17.45 15.37 1.99
N ASP A 169 -17.76 16.66 1.89
CA ASP A 169 -17.38 17.65 2.90
C ASP A 169 -18.12 17.40 4.24
N GLY A 170 -19.26 16.71 4.17
CA GLY A 170 -20.12 16.45 5.31
C GLY A 170 -21.01 17.64 5.67
N ARG A 171 -21.70 17.54 6.81
CA ARG A 171 -22.57 18.60 7.36
C ARG A 171 -22.15 19.06 8.76
N GLY A 172 -21.04 18.51 9.26
CA GLY A 172 -20.54 18.76 10.61
C GLY A 172 -19.35 19.70 10.60
N ARG A 173 -18.70 19.81 11.76
CA ARG A 173 -17.45 20.57 11.94
C ARG A 173 -16.30 20.04 11.09
N ASN A 174 -16.22 18.72 10.95
CA ASN A 174 -15.16 18.02 10.23
C ASN A 174 -15.75 17.20 9.08
N SER A 175 -14.94 16.87 8.07
CA SER A 175 -15.34 15.89 7.07
C SER A 175 -15.71 14.53 7.72
N PRO A 176 -16.55 13.69 7.09
CA PRO A 176 -16.84 12.35 7.61
C PRO A 176 -15.57 11.51 7.82
N PHE A 177 -14.59 11.66 6.92
CA PHE A 177 -13.32 10.95 7.01
C PHE A 177 -12.48 11.41 8.19
N THR A 178 -12.27 12.73 8.32
CA THR A 178 -11.48 13.29 9.41
C THR A 178 -12.15 13.09 10.76
N ALA A 179 -13.47 13.24 10.84
CA ALA A 179 -14.23 12.93 12.05
C ALA A 179 -14.04 11.47 12.49
N ALA A 180 -14.06 10.52 11.55
CA ALA A 180 -13.80 9.11 11.85
C ALA A 180 -12.34 8.86 12.23
N LEU A 181 -11.39 9.46 11.53
CA LEU A 181 -9.96 9.34 11.82
C LEU A 181 -9.63 9.83 13.23
N LEU A 182 -10.14 10.99 13.63
CA LEU A 182 -9.93 11.58 14.97
C LEU A 182 -10.42 10.69 16.11
N ARG A 183 -11.45 9.86 15.87
CA ARG A 183 -11.97 8.89 16.86
C ARG A 183 -11.03 7.71 17.07
N HIS A 184 -10.39 7.22 16.01
CA HIS A 184 -9.61 5.96 16.05
C HIS A 184 -8.10 6.19 16.19
N LEU A 185 -7.58 7.37 15.81
CA LEU A 185 -6.16 7.75 15.97
C LEU A 185 -5.58 7.53 17.38
N PRO A 186 -6.31 7.77 18.50
CA PRO A 186 -5.76 7.58 19.84
C PRO A 186 -5.52 6.11 20.24
N SER A 187 -5.94 5.14 19.43
CA SER A 187 -5.86 3.73 19.81
C SER A 187 -4.41 3.29 20.02
N ARG A 188 -4.17 2.63 21.17
CA ARG A 188 -2.87 2.04 21.55
C ARG A 188 -2.76 0.55 21.20
N ASP A 189 -3.88 -0.06 20.83
CA ASP A 189 -3.98 -1.50 20.56
C ASP A 189 -4.22 -1.81 19.09
N ASP A 190 -4.59 -0.80 18.30
CA ASP A 190 -4.80 -0.95 16.86
C ASP A 190 -3.59 -0.42 16.09
N ASP A 191 -3.07 -1.23 15.16
CA ASP A 191 -2.15 -0.73 14.15
C ASP A 191 -2.90 0.08 13.08
N LEU A 192 -2.15 0.79 12.24
CA LEU A 192 -2.70 1.72 11.25
C LEU A 192 -3.70 1.06 10.27
N HIS A 193 -3.52 -0.22 9.91
CA HIS A 193 -4.49 -0.91 9.06
C HIS A 193 -5.82 -1.15 9.78
N GLU A 194 -5.76 -1.52 11.05
CA GLU A 194 -6.95 -1.69 11.88
C GLU A 194 -7.65 -0.36 12.14
N ILE A 195 -6.91 0.72 12.40
CA ILE A 195 -7.45 2.08 12.47
C ILE A 195 -8.20 2.41 11.18
N MET A 196 -7.59 2.20 10.01
CA MET A 196 -8.23 2.50 8.73
C MET A 196 -9.45 1.62 8.43
N ARG A 197 -9.45 0.35 8.88
CA ARG A 197 -10.63 -0.51 8.80
C ARG A 197 -11.80 0.04 9.61
N LYS A 198 -11.53 0.56 10.82
CA LYS A 198 -12.55 1.22 11.65
C LYS A 198 -13.02 2.53 11.03
N VAL A 199 -12.10 3.36 10.53
CA VAL A 199 -12.42 4.59 9.80
C VAL A 199 -13.32 4.29 8.60
N ARG A 200 -12.99 3.29 7.78
CA ARG A 200 -13.79 2.90 6.61
C ARG A 200 -15.21 2.51 7.01
N ARG A 201 -15.38 1.69 8.05
CA ARG A 201 -16.71 1.28 8.54
C ARG A 201 -17.53 2.50 8.94
N ASP A 202 -16.97 3.39 9.75
CA ASP A 202 -17.65 4.59 10.24
C ASP A 202 -18.05 5.53 9.08
N VAL A 203 -17.17 5.73 8.10
CA VAL A 203 -17.45 6.60 6.94
C VAL A 203 -18.53 5.98 6.04
N VAL A 204 -18.48 4.67 5.78
CA VAL A 204 -19.51 3.98 5.00
C VAL A 204 -20.87 4.10 5.68
N GLU A 205 -20.93 3.92 7.00
CA GLU A 205 -22.16 4.08 7.78
C GLU A 205 -22.69 5.52 7.72
N GLN A 206 -21.83 6.52 8.01
CA GLN A 206 -22.23 7.93 8.03
C GLN A 206 -22.67 8.45 6.66
N THR A 207 -22.12 7.90 5.59
CA THR A 207 -22.39 8.34 4.20
C THR A 207 -23.38 7.45 3.46
N ASN A 208 -23.98 6.45 4.13
CA ASN A 208 -24.85 5.44 3.51
C ASN A 208 -24.19 4.75 2.30
N GLY A 209 -22.88 4.49 2.38
CA GLY A 209 -22.08 3.86 1.33
C GLY A 209 -21.66 4.78 0.17
N ALA A 210 -21.99 6.08 0.22
CA ALA A 210 -21.57 7.03 -0.82
C ALA A 210 -20.05 7.28 -0.85
N GLN A 211 -19.38 7.08 0.29
CA GLN A 211 -17.94 7.25 0.43
C GLN A 211 -17.32 6.01 1.08
N VAL A 212 -16.24 5.50 0.49
CA VAL A 212 -15.50 4.34 0.99
C VAL A 212 -14.02 4.70 1.05
N PRO A 213 -13.45 4.96 2.23
CA PRO A 213 -12.02 5.19 2.38
C PRO A 213 -11.17 4.05 1.83
N TRP A 214 -10.03 4.39 1.22
CA TRP A 214 -9.15 3.43 0.55
C TRP A 214 -7.71 3.61 0.97
N GLU A 215 -6.92 2.53 1.06
CA GLU A 215 -5.48 2.61 1.31
C GLU A 215 -4.66 1.78 0.32
N ASN A 216 -3.44 2.23 0.06
CA ASN A 216 -2.36 1.46 -0.52
C ASN A 216 -1.22 1.40 0.50
N SER A 217 -0.77 0.20 0.84
CA SER A 217 0.28 0.01 1.84
C SER A 217 1.33 -0.96 1.35
N SER A 218 2.58 -0.64 1.65
CA SER A 218 3.76 -1.51 1.57
C SER A 218 4.43 -1.66 2.93
N LEU A 219 3.73 -1.31 4.03
CA LEU A 219 4.20 -1.54 5.39
C LEU A 219 4.38 -3.04 5.63
N ILE A 220 5.56 -3.44 6.05
CA ILE A 220 5.89 -4.83 6.42
C ILE A 220 5.52 -5.07 7.90
N GLU A 221 5.81 -4.09 8.74
CA GLU A 221 5.60 -4.14 10.18
C GLU A 221 4.33 -3.40 10.58
N ARG A 222 3.75 -3.81 11.72
CA ARG A 222 2.65 -3.04 12.34
C ARG A 222 3.16 -1.68 12.79
N VAL A 223 2.42 -0.64 12.44
CA VAL A 223 2.70 0.74 12.84
C VAL A 223 1.60 1.22 13.76
N TYR A 224 1.96 1.61 14.98
CA TYR A 224 1.06 2.20 15.97
C TYR A 224 1.40 3.69 16.08
N LEU A 225 0.38 4.55 16.04
CA LEU A 225 0.57 6.00 16.11
C LEU A 225 0.58 6.53 17.55
N ALA A 226 -0.07 5.83 18.48
CA ALA A 226 -0.01 6.12 19.90
C ALA A 226 1.10 5.30 20.56
N SER A 227 1.96 5.95 21.35
CA SER A 227 2.96 5.24 22.17
C SER A 227 2.26 4.27 23.13
N ARG A 228 2.68 3.00 23.12
CA ARG A 228 2.31 2.05 24.17
C ARG A 228 3.21 2.37 25.36
N ASP A 229 2.66 2.87 26.46
CA ASP A 229 3.43 3.09 27.69
C ASP A 229 4.19 1.80 28.02
N THR A 230 5.51 1.87 28.00
CA THR A 230 6.39 0.89 28.61
C THR A 230 6.38 1.14 30.11
N SER A 231 5.24 0.93 30.77
CA SER A 231 5.19 0.91 32.23
C SER A 231 5.84 -0.40 32.69
N THR A 232 7.07 -0.24 33.21
CA THR A 232 7.78 -1.15 34.10
C THR A 232 6.81 -1.86 35.05
N ASN A 233 6.57 -3.15 34.81
CA ASN A 233 6.04 -4.05 35.83
C ASN A 233 6.98 -5.24 35.95
N THR A 234 7.82 -5.15 36.98
CA THR A 234 8.56 -6.28 37.55
C THR A 234 7.55 -7.33 38.01
N VAL A 235 7.36 -8.39 37.23
CA VAL A 235 6.69 -9.61 37.71
C VAL A 235 7.69 -10.75 37.65
N ALA A 236 7.85 -11.36 38.83
CA ALA A 236 8.81 -12.39 39.18
C ALA A 236 8.78 -13.62 38.25
N ALA A 237 9.96 -14.24 38.16
CA ALA A 237 10.32 -15.35 37.30
C ALA A 237 9.42 -16.61 37.43
N LYS A 238 9.11 -17.21 36.27
CA LYS A 238 8.78 -18.64 36.08
C LYS A 238 9.18 -19.09 34.66
N PRO A 239 9.43 -20.39 34.47
CA PRO A 239 10.75 -21.02 34.46
C PRO A 239 11.49 -20.85 33.12
N VAL A 240 12.81 -21.03 33.16
CA VAL A 240 13.66 -21.13 31.96
C VAL A 240 13.23 -22.36 31.15
N TYR A 241 12.60 -22.12 30.00
CA TYR A 241 12.50 -23.10 28.93
C TYR A 241 13.78 -23.04 28.12
N THR A 242 14.62 -24.05 28.25
CA THR A 242 15.72 -24.30 27.33
C THR A 242 15.09 -24.72 25.99
N PRO A 243 15.30 -23.98 24.89
CA PRO A 243 14.77 -24.42 23.60
C PRO A 243 15.47 -25.74 23.20
N PRO A 244 14.73 -26.77 22.75
CA PRO A 244 15.34 -27.86 22.04
C PRO A 244 15.82 -27.34 20.69
N THR A 245 17.12 -27.52 20.48
CA THR A 245 17.82 -27.37 19.20
C THR A 245 17.20 -28.31 18.17
N GLU A 246 16.43 -27.79 17.21
CA GLU A 246 16.26 -28.42 15.89
C GLU A 246 15.81 -27.39 14.83
N THR A 247 16.73 -26.51 14.42
CA THR A 247 16.55 -25.49 13.38
C THR A 247 16.64 -26.04 11.95
N GLY A 248 16.10 -27.23 11.67
CA GLY A 248 16.34 -27.93 10.40
C GLY A 248 15.12 -28.20 9.51
N GLN A 249 13.90 -28.28 10.06
CA GLN A 249 12.82 -29.00 9.35
C GLN A 249 11.78 -28.11 8.65
N PHE A 250 11.44 -26.93 9.20
CA PHE A 250 10.39 -26.05 8.64
C PHE A 250 11.02 -24.91 7.84
N THR A 251 11.46 -25.24 6.63
CA THR A 251 12.22 -24.34 5.76
C THR A 251 11.35 -23.49 4.84
N HIS A 252 10.04 -23.71 4.83
CA HIS A 252 9.09 -22.99 4.00
C HIS A 252 8.02 -22.33 4.87
N GLU A 253 7.25 -21.42 4.30
CA GLU A 253 6.07 -20.83 4.90
C GLU A 253 5.00 -20.54 3.87
N VAL A 254 3.77 -20.38 4.34
CA VAL A 254 2.67 -19.88 3.51
C VAL A 254 2.91 -18.41 3.23
N ALA A 255 2.99 -18.00 1.96
CA ALA A 255 3.20 -16.61 1.63
C ALA A 255 2.60 -16.14 0.30
N GLY A 256 2.20 -14.88 0.27
CA GLY A 256 1.61 -14.15 -0.85
C GLY A 256 0.09 -14.12 -0.87
N LEU A 257 -0.61 -14.67 0.14
CA LEU A 257 -2.07 -14.80 0.13
C LEU A 257 -2.77 -13.47 -0.14
N ASP A 258 -3.79 -13.50 -0.99
CA ASP A 258 -4.63 -12.33 -1.28
C ASP A 258 -5.37 -11.90 -0.01
N PRO A 259 -5.02 -10.74 0.58
CA PRO A 259 -5.65 -10.27 1.82
C PRO A 259 -7.10 -9.81 1.61
N SER A 260 -7.53 -9.63 0.36
CA SER A 260 -8.90 -9.27 -0.03
C SER A 260 -9.75 -10.49 -0.41
N GLY A 261 -9.15 -11.69 -0.41
CA GLY A 261 -9.80 -12.98 -0.63
C GLY A 261 -10.20 -13.66 0.69
N ASP A 262 -10.14 -15.00 0.72
CA ASP A 262 -10.44 -15.75 1.94
C ASP A 262 -9.31 -15.72 2.99
N GLY A 263 -8.13 -15.22 2.63
CA GLY A 263 -7.03 -14.89 3.56
C GLY A 263 -6.34 -16.09 4.18
N PHE A 264 -6.50 -17.29 3.63
CA PHE A 264 -5.81 -18.49 4.09
C PHE A 264 -5.47 -19.45 2.95
N LEU A 265 -4.36 -20.18 3.08
CA LEU A 265 -4.08 -21.37 2.28
C LEU A 265 -4.77 -22.58 2.90
N ALA A 266 -5.60 -23.29 2.12
CA ALA A 266 -6.22 -24.54 2.57
C ALA A 266 -5.20 -25.70 2.54
N LEU A 267 -4.98 -26.33 3.70
CA LEU A 267 -4.35 -27.64 3.82
C LEU A 267 -5.44 -28.72 3.66
N ARG A 268 -5.23 -29.72 2.79
CA ARG A 268 -6.27 -30.67 2.37
C ARG A 268 -5.83 -32.13 2.45
N SER A 269 -6.80 -33.06 2.48
CA SER A 269 -6.53 -34.50 2.49
C SER A 269 -6.04 -35.06 1.15
N GLY A 270 -6.15 -34.29 0.06
CA GLY A 270 -5.75 -34.69 -1.30
C GLY A 270 -5.41 -33.50 -2.19
N THR A 271 -4.95 -33.78 -3.41
CA THR A 271 -4.35 -32.82 -4.36
C THR A 271 -5.36 -32.11 -5.26
N THR A 272 -6.58 -31.89 -4.78
CA THR A 272 -7.63 -31.17 -5.53
C THR A 272 -8.33 -30.15 -4.64
N SER A 273 -8.89 -29.10 -5.25
CA SER A 273 -9.67 -28.08 -4.53
C SER A 273 -10.96 -28.64 -3.91
N ALA A 274 -11.45 -29.79 -4.39
CA ALA A 274 -12.60 -30.50 -3.84
C ALA A 274 -12.26 -31.38 -2.63
N ALA A 275 -10.98 -31.72 -2.40
CA ALA A 275 -10.58 -32.55 -1.27
C ALA A 275 -10.85 -31.88 0.08
N THR A 276 -11.19 -32.66 1.11
CA THR A 276 -11.55 -32.17 2.44
C THR A 276 -10.47 -31.24 3.01
N ARG A 277 -10.87 -30.05 3.45
CA ARG A 277 -9.98 -29.09 4.11
C ARG A 277 -9.70 -29.55 5.54
N LEU A 278 -8.44 -29.85 5.82
CA LEU A 278 -7.93 -30.25 7.12
C LEU A 278 -7.63 -29.02 7.99
N GLN A 279 -7.05 -27.97 7.40
CA GLN A 279 -6.64 -26.78 8.14
C GLN A 279 -6.63 -25.52 7.26
N LYS A 280 -6.88 -24.36 7.85
CA LYS A 280 -6.63 -23.05 7.24
C LYS A 280 -5.26 -22.57 7.72
N MET A 281 -4.36 -22.26 6.79
CA MET A 281 -3.02 -21.80 7.10
C MET A 281 -2.92 -20.33 6.71
N ALA A 282 -2.68 -19.46 7.68
CA ALA A 282 -2.52 -18.04 7.46
C ALA A 282 -1.13 -17.74 6.84
N GLU A 283 -0.98 -16.52 6.31
CA GLU A 283 0.31 -15.98 5.89
C GLU A 283 1.36 -16.18 7.00
N GLY A 284 2.57 -16.60 6.63
CA GLY A 284 3.67 -16.93 7.54
C GLY A 284 3.60 -18.31 8.20
N THR A 285 2.56 -19.12 7.96
CA THR A 285 2.49 -20.48 8.54
C THR A 285 3.69 -21.30 8.08
N ARG A 286 4.57 -21.71 8.99
CA ARG A 286 5.79 -22.46 8.68
C ARG A 286 5.48 -23.91 8.31
N LEU A 287 6.17 -24.40 7.28
CA LEU A 287 5.92 -25.66 6.61
C LEU A 287 7.23 -26.43 6.39
N GLN A 288 7.16 -27.74 6.63
CA GLN A 288 8.11 -28.72 6.14
C GLN A 288 7.53 -29.34 4.86
N ILE A 289 8.28 -29.37 3.77
CA ILE A 289 7.87 -30.05 2.53
C ILE A 289 8.27 -31.52 2.63
N LEU A 290 7.29 -32.41 2.53
CA LEU A 290 7.46 -33.87 2.60
C LEU A 290 7.42 -34.54 1.22
N GLY A 291 6.88 -33.85 0.21
CA GLY A 291 6.78 -34.34 -1.15
C GLY A 291 5.98 -33.41 -2.04
N GLN A 292 5.90 -33.71 -3.33
CA GLN A 292 5.19 -32.89 -4.32
C GLN A 292 4.44 -33.78 -5.31
N ASN A 293 3.28 -33.30 -5.77
CA ASN A 293 2.57 -33.87 -6.90
C ASN A 293 1.91 -32.73 -7.69
N GLY A 294 2.51 -32.38 -8.84
CA GLY A 294 2.12 -31.21 -9.62
C GLY A 294 2.28 -29.91 -8.84
N VAL A 295 1.21 -29.10 -8.77
CA VAL A 295 1.16 -27.81 -8.05
C VAL A 295 0.85 -27.95 -6.54
N TRP A 296 0.74 -29.18 -6.05
CA TRP A 296 0.44 -29.45 -4.65
C TRP A 296 1.68 -29.96 -3.92
N PHE A 297 2.01 -29.30 -2.82
CA PHE A 297 3.03 -29.75 -1.89
C PHE A 297 2.38 -30.55 -0.77
N ASN A 298 2.91 -31.74 -0.49
CA ASN A 298 2.64 -32.44 0.75
C ASN A 298 3.47 -31.74 1.82
N VAL A 299 2.79 -31.12 2.78
CA VAL A 299 3.41 -30.29 3.79
C VAL A 299 2.99 -30.74 5.17
N ARG A 300 3.90 -30.58 6.12
CA ARG A 300 3.62 -30.67 7.55
C ARG A 300 3.77 -29.29 8.18
N THR A 301 2.77 -28.89 8.96
CA THR A 301 2.83 -27.65 9.74
C THR A 301 3.60 -27.87 11.04
N GLU A 302 4.05 -26.80 11.70
CA GLU A 302 4.70 -26.88 13.01
C GLU A 302 3.80 -27.54 14.08
N ALA A 303 2.47 -27.42 13.92
CA ALA A 303 1.50 -28.10 14.76
C ALA A 303 1.37 -29.62 14.50
N GLY A 304 2.17 -30.18 13.58
CA GLY A 304 2.21 -31.61 13.27
C GLY A 304 1.14 -32.08 12.27
N VAL A 305 0.30 -31.18 11.76
CA VAL A 305 -0.76 -31.53 10.79
C VAL A 305 -0.16 -31.66 9.41
N GLN A 306 -0.38 -32.82 8.78
CA GLN A 306 0.12 -33.13 7.45
C GLN A 306 -1.01 -33.16 6.42
N GLY A 307 -0.77 -32.59 5.24
CA GLY A 307 -1.72 -32.60 4.14
C GLY A 307 -1.15 -31.95 2.87
N TRP A 308 -2.02 -31.68 1.90
CA TRP A 308 -1.65 -31.08 0.62
C TRP A 308 -2.07 -29.62 0.54
N ALA A 309 -1.15 -28.74 0.11
CA ALA A 309 -1.39 -27.30 -0.03
C ALA A 309 -0.82 -26.77 -1.36
N HIS A 310 -1.47 -25.74 -1.91
CA HIS A 310 -1.14 -25.23 -3.24
C HIS A 310 0.15 -24.39 -3.21
N SER A 311 1.12 -24.71 -4.06
CA SER A 311 2.48 -24.17 -4.01
C SER A 311 2.59 -22.67 -4.32
N ASN A 312 1.63 -22.09 -5.06
CA ASN A 312 1.59 -20.64 -5.35
C ASN A 312 1.73 -19.77 -4.10
N TRP A 313 1.26 -20.30 -2.98
CA TRP A 313 1.21 -19.61 -1.71
C TRP A 313 2.23 -20.17 -0.72
N ILE A 314 3.32 -20.80 -1.18
CA ILE A 314 4.38 -21.34 -0.32
C ILE A 314 5.73 -20.75 -0.76
N ARG A 315 6.52 -20.26 0.20
CA ARG A 315 7.84 -19.64 -0.03
C ARG A 315 8.89 -20.23 0.89
N PHE A 316 10.14 -20.25 0.44
CA PHE A 316 11.27 -20.71 1.25
C PHE A 316 11.78 -19.58 2.16
N VAL A 317 12.05 -19.90 3.43
CA VAL A 317 12.37 -18.94 4.50
C VAL A 317 13.42 -19.47 5.48
N GLY A 318 14.31 -20.35 5.03
CA GLY A 318 15.50 -20.78 5.78
C GLY A 318 16.66 -19.78 5.74
N VAL A 319 17.55 -19.83 6.74
CA VAL A 319 18.81 -19.06 6.76
C VAL A 319 19.64 -19.45 5.52
N ARG A 320 20.34 -18.48 4.91
CA ARG A 320 21.23 -18.66 3.74
C ARG A 320 22.49 -19.49 4.10
N GLY A 321 22.30 -20.72 4.54
CA GLY A 321 23.25 -21.81 4.53
C GLY A 321 22.68 -22.88 3.61
N SER A 322 23.40 -23.16 2.51
CA SER A 322 22.90 -23.86 1.31
C SER A 322 21.54 -23.35 0.84
N GLN A 323 21.52 -22.46 -0.16
CA GLN A 323 20.28 -22.24 -0.91
C GLN A 323 19.71 -23.62 -1.29
N PRO A 324 18.43 -23.90 -1.03
CA PRO A 324 17.79 -25.03 -1.69
C PRO A 324 18.05 -24.83 -3.17
N GLN A 325 18.53 -25.88 -3.81
CA GLN A 325 18.85 -25.84 -5.23
C GLN A 325 17.63 -25.28 -5.96
N GLN A 326 17.76 -24.07 -6.51
CA GLN A 326 16.63 -23.36 -7.11
C GLN A 326 16.11 -24.20 -8.27
N THR A 327 15.01 -24.92 -8.11
CA THR A 327 14.54 -25.84 -9.13
C THR A 327 14.18 -25.09 -10.41
N CYS A 328 14.25 -25.77 -11.55
CA CYS A 328 13.87 -25.20 -12.84
C CYS A 328 12.48 -24.55 -12.84
N ASP A 329 11.54 -25.14 -12.10
CA ASP A 329 10.18 -24.59 -11.97
C ASP A 329 10.16 -23.28 -11.19
N SER A 330 10.99 -23.16 -10.15
CA SER A 330 11.08 -21.95 -9.33
C SER A 330 11.71 -20.77 -10.09
N LEU A 331 12.75 -21.04 -10.88
CA LEU A 331 13.41 -20.05 -11.73
C LEU A 331 12.48 -19.59 -12.85
N TRP A 332 11.82 -20.55 -13.51
CA TRP A 332 10.82 -20.29 -14.54
C TRP A 332 9.70 -19.40 -14.01
N PHE A 333 9.21 -19.65 -12.79
CA PHE A 333 8.14 -18.84 -12.20
C PHE A 333 8.61 -17.42 -11.87
N GLN A 334 9.76 -17.25 -11.20
CA GLN A 334 10.32 -15.93 -10.85
C GLN A 334 10.51 -15.05 -12.08
N ARG A 335 11.08 -15.62 -13.16
CA ARG A 335 11.29 -14.91 -14.41
C ARG A 335 9.97 -14.48 -15.06
N ASN A 336 9.00 -15.38 -15.14
CA ASN A 336 7.72 -15.11 -15.80
C ASN A 336 6.82 -14.15 -14.99
N ALA A 337 6.95 -14.08 -13.66
CA ALA A 337 6.24 -13.11 -12.84
C ALA A 337 6.55 -11.63 -13.21
N ILE A 338 7.79 -11.35 -13.64
CA ILE A 338 8.20 -10.01 -14.10
C ILE A 338 7.47 -9.61 -15.39
N PHE A 339 7.22 -10.56 -16.29
CA PHE A 339 6.42 -10.32 -17.49
C PHE A 339 4.93 -10.12 -17.14
N ALA A 340 4.39 -10.92 -16.22
CA ALA A 340 3.00 -10.83 -15.79
C ALA A 340 2.64 -9.43 -15.25
N ARG A 341 3.46 -8.88 -14.32
CA ARG A 341 3.21 -7.55 -13.73
C ARG A 341 3.35 -6.39 -14.72
N ASN A 342 4.11 -6.60 -15.80
CA ASN A 342 4.27 -5.63 -16.88
C ASN A 342 3.24 -5.83 -18.01
N GLY A 343 2.19 -6.61 -17.75
CA GLY A 343 1.02 -6.74 -18.62
C GLY A 343 1.19 -7.73 -19.77
N TYR A 344 2.12 -8.69 -19.69
CA TYR A 344 2.27 -9.75 -20.69
C TYR A 344 1.17 -10.80 -20.57
N CYS A 345 0.53 -11.15 -21.70
CA CYS A 345 -0.46 -12.22 -21.75
C CYS A 345 0.19 -13.58 -22.06
N PHE A 346 0.11 -14.53 -21.15
CA PHE A 346 0.65 -15.87 -21.35
C PHE A 346 -0.21 -16.70 -22.31
N GLN A 347 0.45 -17.31 -23.30
CA GLN A 347 -0.23 -18.16 -24.29
C GLN A 347 -0.08 -19.65 -24.00
N SER A 348 1.01 -20.06 -23.35
CA SER A 348 1.23 -21.46 -23.00
C SER A 348 0.28 -21.92 -21.90
N ALA A 349 -0.10 -23.20 -21.90
CA ALA A 349 -0.95 -23.78 -20.86
C ALA A 349 -0.31 -23.60 -19.47
N ARG A 350 0.99 -23.87 -19.37
CA ARG A 350 1.79 -23.66 -18.15
C ARG A 350 1.76 -22.19 -17.68
N GLY A 351 1.88 -21.24 -18.61
CA GLY A 351 1.82 -19.80 -18.32
C GLY A 351 0.44 -19.35 -17.85
N ARG A 352 -0.63 -19.75 -18.54
CA ARG A 352 -2.02 -19.41 -18.16
C ARG A 352 -2.47 -20.05 -16.85
N GLN A 353 -1.92 -21.21 -16.51
CA GLN A 353 -2.18 -21.86 -15.23
C GLN A 353 -1.41 -21.17 -14.09
N ALA A 354 -0.20 -20.69 -14.36
CA ALA A 354 0.65 -20.02 -13.37
C ALA A 354 0.30 -18.54 -13.15
N PHE A 355 -0.16 -17.84 -14.20
CA PHE A 355 -0.39 -16.39 -14.20
C PHE A 355 -1.71 -16.05 -14.89
N SER A 356 -2.52 -15.22 -14.21
CA SER A 356 -3.80 -14.74 -14.76
C SER A 356 -3.57 -13.76 -15.90
N ASN A 357 -4.29 -13.93 -17.01
CA ASN A 357 -4.30 -12.97 -18.12
C ASN A 357 -5.34 -11.85 -17.92
N LEU A 358 -5.94 -11.74 -16.75
CA LEU A 358 -6.91 -10.68 -16.47
C LEU A 358 -6.20 -9.32 -16.44
N GLY A 359 -6.53 -8.43 -17.37
CA GLY A 359 -5.93 -7.09 -17.46
C GLY A 359 -4.57 -7.01 -18.17
N CYS A 360 -4.08 -8.11 -18.77
CA CYS A 360 -2.89 -8.08 -19.60
C CYS A 360 -3.17 -7.45 -20.98
N ARG A 361 -2.12 -6.99 -21.69
CA ARG A 361 -2.23 -6.35 -23.01
C ARG A 361 -2.21 -7.39 -24.12
N ALA A 362 -3.37 -7.61 -24.73
CA ALA A 362 -3.52 -8.56 -25.82
C ALA A 362 -2.62 -8.20 -27.03
N GLY A 363 -2.05 -9.21 -27.68
CA GLY A 363 -1.21 -9.04 -28.88
C GLY A 363 0.24 -8.61 -28.62
N MET A 364 0.64 -8.37 -27.37
CA MET A 364 2.01 -8.03 -27.00
C MET A 364 2.91 -9.28 -26.93
N THR A 365 4.07 -9.24 -27.58
CA THR A 365 5.11 -10.27 -27.42
C THR A 365 5.96 -10.01 -26.17
N ALA A 366 6.65 -11.02 -25.66
CA ALA A 366 7.52 -10.87 -24.48
C ALA A 366 8.60 -9.79 -24.69
N GLY A 367 9.14 -9.65 -25.91
CA GLY A 367 10.11 -8.61 -26.25
C GLY A 367 9.54 -7.19 -26.29
N GLN A 368 8.21 -7.05 -26.41
CA GLN A 368 7.50 -5.76 -26.40
C GLN A 368 6.99 -5.37 -25.01
N THR A 369 7.25 -6.20 -23.99
CA THR A 369 6.85 -5.91 -22.61
C THR A 369 7.65 -4.71 -22.09
N PRO A 370 6.99 -3.66 -21.55
CA PRO A 370 7.66 -2.43 -21.13
C PRO A 370 8.45 -2.64 -19.83
N LEU A 371 9.65 -3.21 -19.94
CA LEU A 371 10.53 -3.54 -18.82
C LEU A 371 11.53 -2.42 -18.54
N THR A 372 11.72 -2.08 -17.27
CA THR A 372 12.80 -1.17 -16.81
C THR A 372 14.19 -1.79 -17.00
N PRO A 373 15.28 -1.00 -17.00
CA PRO A 373 16.64 -1.52 -17.11
C PRO A 373 16.98 -2.57 -16.03
N SER A 374 16.55 -2.35 -14.78
CA SER A 374 16.78 -3.28 -13.67
C SER A 374 16.04 -4.61 -13.86
N GLU A 375 14.79 -4.57 -14.32
CA GLU A 375 14.01 -5.79 -14.60
C GLU A 375 14.60 -6.62 -15.73
N ARG A 376 15.17 -5.97 -16.74
CA ARG A 376 15.88 -6.66 -17.82
C ARG A 376 17.11 -7.38 -17.30
N GLN A 377 17.90 -6.73 -16.44
CA GLN A 377 19.07 -7.34 -15.80
C GLN A 377 18.66 -8.55 -14.93
N GLU A 378 17.57 -8.44 -14.18
CA GLU A 378 17.10 -9.54 -13.34
C GLU A 378 16.59 -10.74 -14.16
N ILE A 379 15.87 -10.48 -15.26
CA ILE A 379 15.47 -11.56 -16.19
C ILE A 379 16.68 -12.27 -16.79
N LEU A 380 17.75 -11.54 -17.15
CA LEU A 380 18.98 -12.14 -17.67
C LEU A 380 19.64 -13.04 -16.62
N ARG A 381 19.79 -12.54 -15.39
CA ARG A 381 20.34 -13.30 -14.26
C ARG A 381 19.56 -14.61 -14.03
N LEU A 382 18.24 -14.56 -14.06
CA LEU A 382 17.37 -15.74 -13.88
C LEU A 382 17.51 -16.74 -15.05
N LYS A 383 17.63 -16.26 -16.30
CA LYS A 383 17.85 -17.12 -17.47
C LYS A 383 19.21 -17.81 -17.46
N GLU A 384 20.24 -17.14 -16.98
CA GLU A 384 21.57 -17.73 -16.79
C GLU A 384 21.50 -18.89 -15.79
N GLN A 385 20.75 -18.72 -14.70
CA GLN A 385 20.52 -19.77 -13.70
C GLN A 385 19.68 -20.94 -14.26
N GLU A 386 18.65 -20.67 -15.06
CA GLU A 386 17.86 -21.70 -15.75
C GLU A 386 18.75 -22.53 -16.69
N THR A 387 19.66 -21.86 -17.39
CA THR A 387 20.59 -22.50 -18.34
C THR A 387 21.63 -23.35 -17.61
N ALA A 388 22.20 -22.82 -16.53
CA ALA A 388 23.15 -23.53 -15.67
C ALA A 388 22.55 -24.83 -15.09
N GLN A 389 21.23 -24.88 -14.94
CA GLN A 389 20.50 -26.05 -14.44
C GLN A 389 19.83 -26.90 -15.55
N GLN A 390 20.08 -26.60 -16.82
CA GLN A 390 19.52 -27.32 -17.96
C GLN A 390 17.98 -27.39 -17.96
N CYS A 391 17.34 -26.31 -17.51
CA CYS A 391 15.90 -26.19 -17.44
C CYS A 391 15.26 -26.17 -18.84
N ARG A 392 14.18 -26.94 -19.02
CA ARG A 392 13.43 -27.05 -20.29
C ARG A 392 12.26 -26.09 -20.39
#